data_AF-A0A848YCC2-F1
#
_entry.id   AF-A0A848YCC2-F1
#
_cell.length_a   1.000
_cell.length_b   1.000
_cell.length_c   1.000
_cell.angle_alpha   90.00
_cell.angle_beta   90.00
_cell.angle_gamma   90.00
#
_symmetry.space_group_name_H-M   'P 1'
#
loop_
_entity.id
_entity.type
_entity.pdbx_description
1 polymer ?
#
loop_
_entity_poly.entity_id
_entity_poly.type
_entity_poly.pdbx_seq_one_letter_code
_entity_poly.pdbx_strand_id
1 'polypeptide(L)'
;MLTRSLRAIHQWFVQRQEDKFLNGFNNSELMDDMVQRSEFLSALDAPKETSSLMARMAAKRGLRPDVVVDNSRRTLLMAGACSRCRHRTLCKRWLDGRAKKAQAERFCVNARHFDDLKKRSLSAPSPSPLPGTGVRLDRRLN
;
A
#
# COMPACT_ATOMS: atom_id res chain seq x y z
N MET A 1 -0.31 -28.66 14.49
CA MET A 1 1.14 -28.59 14.78
C MET A 1 1.91 -28.36 13.47
N LEU A 2 1.97 -27.11 13.00
CA LEU A 2 2.73 -26.75 11.80
C LEU A 2 4.17 -26.34 12.20
N THR A 3 5.05 -27.29 11.91
CA THR A 3 6.51 -27.35 11.79
C THR A 3 7.34 -26.07 12.02
N ARG A 4 8.32 -26.19 12.91
CA ARG A 4 9.47 -25.28 13.10
C ARG A 4 10.11 -24.78 11.78
N SER A 5 10.01 -25.57 10.73
CA SER A 5 10.53 -25.27 9.39
C SER A 5 9.86 -24.08 8.70
N LEU A 6 8.56 -23.84 8.92
CA LEU A 6 7.88 -22.66 8.33
C LEU A 6 8.31 -21.35 9.00
N ARG A 7 8.62 -21.37 10.31
CA ARG A 7 9.21 -20.22 11.00
C ARG A 7 10.62 -19.91 10.50
N ALA A 8 11.43 -20.95 10.27
CA ALA A 8 12.79 -20.77 9.76
C ALA A 8 12.78 -20.17 8.34
N ILE A 9 11.87 -20.62 7.46
CA ILE A 9 11.72 -20.06 6.12
C ILE A 9 11.23 -18.60 6.18
N HIS A 10 10.27 -18.31 7.06
CA HIS A 10 9.80 -16.94 7.27
C HIS A 10 10.90 -16.03 7.82
N GLN A 11 11.65 -16.48 8.82
CA GLN A 11 12.79 -15.72 9.37
C GLN A 11 13.87 -15.49 8.33
N TRP A 12 14.23 -16.52 7.55
CA TRP A 12 15.20 -16.38 6.47
C TRP A 12 14.75 -15.38 5.39
N PHE A 13 13.46 -15.38 5.05
CA PHE A 13 12.91 -14.43 4.08
C PHE A 13 12.93 -12.99 4.61
N VAL A 14 12.59 -12.81 5.90
CA VAL A 14 12.69 -11.51 6.60
C VAL A 14 14.14 -11.03 6.63
N GLN A 15 15.09 -11.89 7.02
CA GLN A 15 16.51 -11.58 7.10
C GLN A 15 17.06 -11.15 5.73
N ARG A 16 16.69 -11.85 4.65
CA ARG A 16 17.18 -11.58 3.30
C ARG A 16 16.59 -10.31 2.70
N GLN A 17 15.41 -9.89 3.14
CA GLN A 17 14.84 -8.59 2.83
C GLN A 17 15.59 -7.48 3.58
N GLU A 18 15.92 -7.71 4.85
CA GLU A 18 16.73 -6.78 5.67
C GLU A 18 18.12 -6.59 5.08
N ASP A 19 18.82 -7.64 4.64
CA ASP A 19 20.18 -7.53 4.09
C ASP A 19 20.23 -6.77 2.75
N LYS A 20 19.23 -7.01 1.87
CA LYS A 20 19.10 -6.27 0.62
C LYS A 20 18.76 -4.79 0.86
N PHE A 21 18.02 -4.53 1.93
CA PHE A 21 17.65 -3.19 2.34
C PHE A 21 18.87 -2.47 2.91
N LEU A 22 19.54 -3.05 3.91
CA LEU A 22 20.72 -2.49 4.60
C LEU A 22 21.88 -2.17 3.65
N ASN A 23 22.11 -3.01 2.63
CA ASN A 23 23.16 -2.75 1.64
C ASN A 23 22.84 -1.58 0.68
N GLY A 24 21.60 -1.08 0.65
CA GLY A 24 21.21 0.13 -0.08
C GLY A 24 21.43 1.44 0.68
N PHE A 25 21.80 1.39 1.97
CA PHE A 25 21.74 2.54 2.90
C PHE A 25 23.07 3.18 3.31
N ASN A 26 24.18 2.87 2.63
CA ASN A 26 25.45 3.55 2.89
C ASN A 26 25.52 4.89 2.15
N ASN A 27 25.05 5.97 2.79
CA ASN A 27 25.74 7.26 2.93
C ASN A 27 24.80 8.34 3.50
N SER A 28 25.18 8.94 4.63
CA SER A 28 24.69 10.22 5.19
C SER A 28 23.21 10.38 5.60
N GLU A 29 22.27 9.53 5.16
CA GLU A 29 20.83 9.60 5.54
C GLU A 29 20.51 9.00 6.93
N LEU A 30 21.52 8.44 7.62
CA LEU A 30 21.35 7.54 8.77
C LEU A 30 20.56 8.11 9.97
N MET A 31 20.57 9.43 10.20
CA MET A 31 19.84 10.04 11.32
C MET A 31 18.36 10.34 10.99
N ASP A 32 18.07 10.76 9.75
CA ASP A 32 16.68 10.83 9.25
C ASP A 32 16.11 9.41 9.10
N ASP A 33 16.94 8.43 8.73
CA ASP A 33 16.57 7.03 8.62
C ASP A 33 16.27 6.36 9.96
N MET A 34 16.87 6.76 11.08
CA MET A 34 16.53 6.16 12.38
C MET A 34 15.13 6.56 12.85
N VAL A 35 14.76 7.84 12.68
CA VAL A 35 13.38 8.30 12.89
C VAL A 35 12.45 7.54 11.94
N GLN A 36 12.82 7.44 10.67
CA GLN A 36 12.02 6.71 9.67
C GLN A 36 11.96 5.21 9.90
N ARG A 37 12.96 4.56 10.50
CA ARG A 37 12.96 3.13 10.83
C ARG A 37 11.94 2.84 11.92
N SER A 38 11.85 3.69 12.95
CA SER A 38 10.81 3.56 13.98
C SER A 38 9.40 3.76 13.41
N GLU A 39 9.24 4.71 12.49
CA GLU A 39 7.95 4.95 11.81
C GLU A 39 7.60 3.83 10.84
N PHE A 40 8.61 3.23 10.19
CA PHE A 40 8.47 2.10 9.29
C PHE A 40 8.10 0.83 10.03
N LEU A 41 8.75 0.52 11.16
CA LEU A 41 8.38 -0.60 12.02
C LEU A 41 6.96 -0.42 12.57
N SER A 42 6.59 0.80 12.97
CA SER A 42 5.21 1.13 13.37
C SER A 42 4.19 0.97 12.22
N ALA A 43 4.64 1.14 10.97
CA ALA A 43 3.82 0.89 9.78
C ALA A 43 3.70 -0.59 9.43
N LEU A 44 4.74 -1.40 9.68
CA LEU A 44 4.68 -2.85 9.55
C LEU A 44 3.74 -3.46 10.59
N ASP A 45 3.69 -2.88 11.79
CA ASP A 45 2.74 -3.22 12.85
C ASP A 45 1.37 -2.54 12.69
N ALA A 46 1.12 -1.83 11.58
CA ALA A 46 -0.18 -1.22 11.35
C ALA A 46 -1.27 -2.32 11.39
N PRO A 47 -2.33 -2.15 12.21
CA PRO A 47 -3.37 -3.17 12.33
C PRO A 47 -3.98 -3.49 10.97
N LYS A 48 -4.36 -4.76 10.71
CA LYS A 48 -5.06 -5.18 9.48
C LYS A 48 -6.26 -4.30 9.13
N GLU A 49 -6.92 -3.76 10.15
CA GLU A 49 -8.04 -2.83 9.99
C GLU A 49 -7.64 -1.49 9.34
N THR A 50 -6.38 -1.05 9.52
CA THR A 50 -5.82 0.17 8.90
C THR A 50 -5.71 -0.02 7.39
N SER A 51 -5.15 -1.15 6.94
CA SER A 51 -5.04 -1.47 5.51
C SER A 51 -6.42 -1.58 4.86
N SER A 52 -7.38 -2.25 5.52
CA SER A 52 -8.77 -2.33 5.06
C SER A 52 -9.44 -0.95 4.97
N LEU A 53 -9.22 -0.09 5.97
CA LEU A 53 -9.75 1.27 5.97
C LEU A 53 -9.15 2.09 4.81
N MET A 54 -7.83 2.05 4.63
CA MET A 54 -7.14 2.77 3.57
C MET A 54 -7.58 2.31 2.18
N ALA A 55 -7.77 1.02 1.97
CA ALA A 55 -8.31 0.46 0.73
C ALA A 55 -9.72 1.02 0.42
N ARG A 56 -10.60 1.12 1.42
CA ARG A 56 -11.93 1.75 1.27
C ARG A 56 -11.83 3.24 0.96
N MET A 57 -10.88 3.95 1.59
CA MET A 57 -10.65 5.38 1.32
C MET A 57 -10.12 5.61 -0.10
N ALA A 58 -9.24 4.74 -0.58
CA ALA A 58 -8.75 4.73 -1.95
C ALA A 58 -9.90 4.54 -2.94
N ALA A 59 -10.71 3.49 -2.73
CA ALA A 59 -11.88 3.19 -3.55
C ALA A 59 -12.84 4.38 -3.63
N LYS A 60 -13.13 5.02 -2.48
CA LYS A 60 -14.01 6.20 -2.43
C LYS A 60 -13.45 7.42 -3.18
N ARG A 61 -12.14 7.49 -3.39
CA ARG A 61 -11.48 8.52 -4.23
C ARG A 61 -11.36 8.13 -5.71
N GLY A 62 -11.84 6.94 -6.08
CA GLY A 62 -11.75 6.40 -7.44
C GLY A 62 -10.38 5.80 -7.76
N LEU A 63 -9.60 5.43 -6.75
CA LEU A 63 -8.40 4.61 -6.92
C LEU A 63 -8.79 3.14 -6.84
N ARG A 64 -8.06 2.28 -7.54
CA ARG A 64 -8.18 0.85 -7.30
C ARG A 64 -7.63 0.50 -5.90
N PRO A 65 -8.30 -0.37 -5.12
CA PRO A 65 -7.88 -0.66 -3.75
C PRO A 65 -6.47 -1.24 -3.63
N ASP A 66 -6.03 -2.02 -4.64
CA ASP A 66 -4.73 -2.68 -4.71
C ASP A 66 -3.54 -1.71 -4.83
N VAL A 67 -3.76 -0.48 -5.34
CA VAL A 67 -2.73 0.57 -5.42
C VAL A 67 -2.23 0.99 -4.03
N VAL A 68 -3.03 0.76 -2.98
CA VAL A 68 -2.72 1.14 -1.60
C VAL A 68 -2.38 -0.09 -0.75
N VAL A 69 -2.22 -1.25 -1.39
CA VAL A 69 -1.74 -2.50 -0.78
C VAL A 69 -0.39 -2.90 -1.37
N ASP A 70 0.19 -2.07 -2.25
CA ASP A 70 1.59 -2.26 -2.64
C ASP A 70 2.48 -2.06 -1.39
N ASN A 71 3.46 -2.94 -1.18
CA ASN A 71 4.42 -2.79 -0.07
C ASN A 71 5.45 -1.68 -0.38
N SER A 72 5.05 -0.64 -1.11
CA SER A 72 5.92 0.48 -1.37
C SER A 72 6.18 1.24 -0.07
N ARG A 73 7.36 1.86 0.04
CA ARG A 73 7.72 2.75 1.16
C ARG A 73 6.63 3.79 1.41
N ARG A 74 6.02 4.31 0.34
CA ARG A 74 4.94 5.30 0.41
C ARG A 74 3.70 4.75 1.09
N THR A 75 3.26 3.56 0.72
CA THR A 75 2.08 2.90 1.30
C THR A 75 2.28 2.59 2.79
N LEU A 76 3.49 2.16 3.17
CA LEU A 76 3.84 1.94 4.58
C LEU A 76 3.81 3.25 5.38
N LEU A 77 4.40 4.34 4.88
CA LEU A 77 4.31 5.65 5.54
C LEU A 77 2.85 6.13 5.67
N MET A 78 2.03 5.94 4.64
CA MET A 78 0.60 6.23 4.71
C MET A 78 -0.10 5.37 5.77
N ALA A 79 0.26 4.10 5.90
CA ALA A 79 -0.29 3.19 6.91
C ALA A 79 0.07 3.62 8.33
N GLY A 80 1.34 3.97 8.58
CA GLY A 80 1.78 4.52 9.87
C GLY A 80 1.13 5.86 10.21
N ALA A 81 0.90 6.73 9.23
CA ALA A 81 0.15 7.98 9.43
C ALA A 81 -1.34 7.70 9.71
N CYS A 82 -1.93 6.71 9.04
CA CYS A 82 -3.32 6.33 9.23
C CYS A 82 -3.58 5.67 10.60
N SER A 83 -2.68 4.79 11.05
CA SER A 83 -2.80 4.11 12.34
C SER A 83 -2.74 5.08 13.53
N ARG A 84 -1.91 6.14 13.42
CA ARG A 84 -1.77 7.20 14.44
C ARG A 84 -2.84 8.30 14.33
N CYS A 85 -3.66 8.29 13.29
CA CYS A 85 -4.67 9.32 13.06
C CYS A 85 -5.83 9.24 14.08
N ARG A 86 -6.10 10.36 14.77
CA ARG A 86 -7.20 10.46 15.75
C ARG A 86 -8.59 10.63 15.12
N HIS A 87 -8.68 10.83 13.81
CA HIS A 87 -9.94 11.09 13.09
C HIS A 87 -10.60 9.83 12.52
N ARG A 88 -10.32 8.64 13.04
CA ARG A 88 -10.82 7.37 12.51
C ARG A 88 -12.35 7.31 12.39
N THR A 89 -13.07 7.87 13.37
CA THR A 89 -14.54 7.97 13.35
C THR A 89 -15.05 8.87 12.23
N LEU A 90 -14.35 9.98 11.93
CA LEU A 90 -14.69 10.86 10.81
C LEU A 90 -14.42 10.17 9.48
N CYS A 91 -13.33 9.42 9.36
CA CYS A 91 -13.06 8.59 8.17
C CYS A 91 -14.20 7.60 7.92
N LYS A 92 -14.68 6.88 8.95
CA LYS A 92 -15.81 5.95 8.83
C LYS A 92 -17.10 6.66 8.40
N ARG A 93 -17.48 7.75 9.09
CA ARG A 93 -18.66 8.55 8.72
C ARG A 93 -18.62 9.05 7.28
N TRP A 94 -17.45 9.51 6.84
CA TRP A 94 -17.23 9.91 5.45
C TRP A 94 -17.39 8.73 4.50
N LEU A 95 -16.77 7.58 4.80
CA LEU A 95 -16.90 6.36 3.98
C LEU A 95 -18.36 5.90 3.86
N ASP A 96 -19.14 6.02 4.93
CA ASP A 96 -20.55 5.63 4.96
C ASP A 96 -21.48 6.67 4.29
N GLY A 97 -20.92 7.73 3.70
CA GLY A 97 -21.67 8.75 2.95
C GLY A 97 -22.35 9.80 3.83
N ARG A 98 -22.10 9.77 5.14
CA ARG A 98 -22.69 10.71 6.12
C ARG A 98 -21.92 12.03 6.23
N ALA A 99 -20.83 12.20 5.49
CA ALA A 99 -20.02 13.42 5.45
C ALA A 99 -19.65 13.79 4.00
N LYS A 100 -19.58 15.09 3.68
CA LYS A 100 -19.31 15.59 2.32
C LYS A 100 -17.84 15.38 1.95
N LYS A 101 -17.54 15.20 0.65
CA LYS A 101 -16.17 15.00 0.12
C LYS A 101 -15.18 16.10 0.56
N ALA A 102 -15.59 17.37 0.52
CA ALA A 102 -14.78 18.52 0.94
C ALA A 102 -14.36 18.48 2.42
N GLN A 103 -15.03 17.68 3.27
CA GLN A 103 -14.64 17.51 4.67
C GLN A 103 -13.45 16.55 4.79
N ALA A 104 -13.34 15.53 3.92
CA ALA A 104 -12.28 14.53 4.00
C ALA A 104 -10.88 15.10 3.74
N GLU A 105 -10.76 16.10 2.88
CA GLU A 105 -9.49 16.80 2.64
C GLU A 105 -9.01 17.59 3.85
N ARG A 106 -9.92 18.02 4.73
CA ARG A 106 -9.60 18.82 5.92
C ARG A 106 -9.14 17.99 7.11
N PHE A 107 -9.61 16.75 7.25
CA PHE A 107 -9.29 15.91 8.42
C PHE A 107 -8.36 14.73 8.12
N CYS A 108 -8.24 14.28 6.87
CA CYS A 108 -7.42 13.12 6.52
C CYS A 108 -5.98 13.54 6.21
N VAL A 109 -5.04 13.12 7.06
CA VAL A 109 -3.59 13.32 6.86
C VAL A 109 -3.07 12.76 5.52
N ASN A 110 -3.70 11.69 5.02
CA ASN A 110 -3.31 11.04 3.78
C ASN A 110 -4.01 11.59 2.53
N ALA A 111 -4.84 12.64 2.64
CA ALA A 111 -5.63 13.16 1.52
C ALA A 111 -4.76 13.48 0.29
N ARG A 112 -3.68 14.25 0.50
CA ARG A 112 -2.73 14.62 -0.57
C ARG A 112 -2.06 13.39 -1.20
N HIS A 113 -1.69 12.40 -0.40
CA HIS A 113 -1.07 11.18 -0.90
C HIS A 113 -2.00 10.39 -1.83
N PHE A 114 -3.29 10.29 -1.49
CA PHE A 114 -4.27 9.67 -2.40
C PHE A 114 -4.43 10.47 -3.70
N ASP A 115 -4.41 11.80 -3.64
CA ASP A 115 -4.53 12.63 -4.85
C ASP A 115 -3.30 12.47 -5.77
N ASP A 116 -2.11 12.36 -5.19
CA ASP A 116 -0.89 12.06 -5.94
C ASP A 116 -0.92 10.67 -6.58
N LEU A 117 -1.37 9.65 -5.84
CA LEU A 117 -1.55 8.30 -6.38
C LEU A 117 -2.51 8.31 -7.56
N LYS A 118 -3.59 9.10 -7.46
CA LYS A 118 -4.59 9.21 -8.53
C LYS A 118 -4.02 9.87 -9.77
N LYS A 119 -3.25 10.96 -9.60
CA LYS A 119 -2.55 11.60 -10.72
C LYS A 119 -1.61 10.64 -11.43
N ARG A 120 -0.83 9.86 -10.66
CA ARG A 120 0.12 8.88 -11.19
C ARG A 120 -0.57 7.74 -11.94
N SER A 121 -1.69 7.24 -11.42
CA SER A 121 -2.46 6.19 -12.10
C SER A 121 -3.10 6.66 -13.41
N LEU A 122 -3.35 7.96 -13.56
CA LEU A 122 -3.88 8.56 -14.79
C LEU A 122 -2.78 8.89 -15.80
N SER A 123 -1.56 9.15 -15.35
CA SER A 123 -0.41 9.45 -16.21
C SER A 123 0.40 8.22 -16.62
N ALA A 124 0.14 7.05 -16.02
CA ALA A 124 0.79 5.82 -16.43
C ALA A 124 0.27 5.44 -17.84
N PRO A 125 1.15 5.22 -18.83
CA PRO A 125 0.72 4.70 -20.12
C PRO A 125 0.01 3.37 -19.88
N SER A 126 -1.17 3.19 -20.48
CA SER A 126 -1.90 1.92 -20.44
C SER A 126 -0.91 0.79 -20.74
N PRO A 127 -0.88 -0.29 -19.93
CA PRO A 127 -0.02 -1.42 -20.23
C PRO A 127 -0.37 -1.88 -21.65
N SER A 128 0.61 -1.79 -22.55
CA SER A 128 0.45 -2.25 -23.93
C SER A 128 -0.18 -3.64 -23.90
N PRO A 129 -1.23 -3.90 -24.71
CA PRO A 129 -1.83 -5.22 -24.75
C PRO A 129 -0.71 -6.24 -24.99
N LEU A 130 -0.61 -7.23 -24.11
CA LEU A 130 0.34 -8.32 -24.27
C LEU A 130 0.18 -8.87 -25.70
N PRO A 131 1.28 -9.06 -26.45
CA PRO A 131 1.19 -9.61 -27.79
C PRO A 131 0.42 -10.93 -27.72
N GLY A 132 -0.73 -10.95 -28.38
CA GLY A 132 -1.71 -12.00 -28.26
C GLY A 132 -1.08 -13.38 -28.46
N THR A 133 -1.22 -14.23 -27.46
CA THR A 133 -1.27 -15.68 -27.63
C THR A 133 -2.50 -16.02 -28.46
N GLY A 134 -2.41 -15.76 -29.76
CA GLY A 134 -3.38 -16.17 -30.76
C GLY A 134 -3.34 -17.69 -30.90
N VAL A 135 -3.91 -18.40 -29.94
CA VAL A 135 -4.28 -19.79 -30.12
C VAL A 135 -5.53 -19.80 -30.99
N ARG A 136 -5.33 -19.82 -32.32
CA ARG A 136 -6.36 -20.23 -33.26
C ARG A 136 -6.68 -21.70 -32.97
N LEU A 137 -7.76 -21.94 -32.26
CA LEU A 137 -8.40 -23.26 -32.22
C LEU A 137 -9.08 -23.47 -33.57
N ASP A 138 -8.37 -24.10 -34.51
CA ASP A 138 -8.94 -24.62 -35.74
C ASP A 138 -9.95 -25.71 -35.39
N ARG A 139 -11.22 -25.32 -35.46
CA ARG A 139 -12.38 -26.18 -35.27
C ARG A 139 -12.53 -27.06 -36.53
N ARG A 140 -11.82 -28.18 -36.59
CA ARG A 140 -12.11 -29.23 -37.58
C ARG A 140 -13.36 -29.99 -37.14
N LEU A 141 -14.45 -29.73 -37.85
CA LEU A 141 -15.61 -30.60 -37.95
C LEU A 141 -15.16 -31.91 -38.60
N ASN A 142 -15.49 -33.03 -37.96
CA ASN A 142 -15.91 -34.28 -38.59
C ASN A 142 -16.93 -34.92 -37.65
#